data_AF-A0ABD1IK89-F1
#
_entry.id   AF-A0ABD1IK89-F1
#
_cell.length_a   1.000
_cell.length_b   1.000
_cell.length_c   1.000
_cell.angle_alpha   90.00
_cell.angle_beta   90.00
_cell.angle_gamma   90.00
#
_symmetry.space_group_name_H-M   'P 1'
#
loop_
_entity.id
_entity.type
_entity.pdbx_description
1 polymer ?
#
loop_
_entity_poly.entity_id
_entity_poly.type
_entity_poly.pdbx_seq_one_letter_code
_entity_poly.pdbx_strand_id
1 'polypeptide(L)'
;MVTLISKTAINPTVGNFRLISCCNVFYKIITKVLSARMVPLLNKLVNMAQSAFIPGRSIIDNTYLAQELIRGYAEKRNAPKCCVKIDLRKAYDTVD
;
A
#
# COMPACT_ATOMS: atom_id res chain seq x y z
N MET A 1 -11.27 -11.79 18.21
CA MET A 1 -10.09 -11.56 19.07
C MET A 1 -9.26 -10.47 18.42
N VAL A 2 -8.70 -9.55 19.21
CA VAL A 2 -7.88 -8.45 18.70
C VAL A 2 -6.55 -8.46 19.44
N THR A 3 -5.45 -8.27 18.71
CA THR A 3 -4.10 -8.33 19.26
C THR A 3 -3.31 -7.09 18.83
N LEU A 4 -2.48 -6.55 19.72
CA LEU A 4 -1.58 -5.43 19.41
C LEU A 4 -0.21 -5.97 19.04
N ILE A 5 0.34 -5.52 17.92
CA ILE A 5 1.72 -5.81 17.49
C ILE A 5 2.51 -4.51 17.40
N SER A 6 3.67 -4.46 18.05
CA SER A 6 4.55 -3.30 17.98
C SER A 6 5.14 -3.12 16.58
N LYS A 7 5.17 -1.88 16.08
CA LYS A 7 5.87 -1.49 14.84
C LYS A 7 7.38 -1.40 15.03
N THR A 8 7.85 -1.14 16.26
CA THR A 8 9.26 -0.89 16.58
C THR A 8 9.71 -1.76 17.74
N ALA A 9 10.94 -2.27 17.68
CA ALA A 9 11.50 -3.10 18.74
C ALA A 9 11.94 -2.29 19.98
N ILE A 10 12.31 -1.02 19.79
CA ILE A 10 12.88 -0.18 20.84
C ILE A 10 11.85 0.88 21.25
N ASN A 11 11.61 1.00 22.57
CA ASN A 11 10.76 1.99 23.24
C ASN A 11 9.45 2.33 22.50
N PRO A 12 8.54 1.35 22.33
CA PRO A 12 7.29 1.59 21.61
C PRO A 12 6.37 2.52 22.42
N THR A 13 5.98 3.64 21.82
CA THR A 13 4.90 4.49 22.34
C THR A 13 3.54 3.92 21.93
N VAL A 14 2.45 4.37 22.55
CA VAL A 14 1.09 3.86 22.26
C VAL A 14 0.73 3.96 20.77
N GLY A 15 1.17 5.02 20.07
CA GLY A 15 0.95 5.19 18.63
C GLY A 15 1.72 4.21 17.72
N ASN A 16 2.71 3.51 18.26
CA ASN A 16 3.56 2.57 17.54
C ASN A 16 2.99 1.14 17.50
N PHE A 17 1.84 0.88 18.13
CA PHE A 17 1.17 -0.41 18.02
C PHE A 17 0.23 -0.45 16.82
N ARG A 18 0.23 -1.58 16.10
CA ARG A 18 -0.81 -1.92 15.11
C ARG A 18 -1.84 -2.81 15.79
N LEU A 19 -3.11 -2.46 15.62
CA LEU A 19 -4.21 -3.35 15.94
C LEU A 19 -4.33 -4.41 14.84
N ILE A 20 -4.39 -5.68 15.20
CA ILE A 20 -4.64 -6.77 14.27
C ILE A 20 -5.89 -7.52 14.71
N SER A 21 -6.86 -7.59 13.80
CA SER A 21 -8.06 -8.40 13.97
C SER A 21 -7.73 -9.87 13.67
N CYS A 22 -7.73 -10.69 14.71
CA CYS A 22 -7.60 -12.13 14.60
C CYS A 22 -8.99 -12.73 14.30
N CYS A 23 -9.35 -12.76 13.02
CA CYS A 23 -10.63 -13.30 12.55
C CYS A 23 -10.67 -14.83 12.60
N ASN A 24 -11.88 -15.38 12.78
CA ASN A 24 -12.14 -16.81 12.72
C ASN A 24 -11.73 -17.40 11.35
N VAL A 25 -11.34 -18.67 11.32
CA VAL A 25 -10.99 -19.43 10.11
C VAL A 25 -12.09 -19.35 9.06
N PHE A 26 -13.37 -19.50 9.44
CA PHE A 26 -14.50 -19.38 8.51
C PHE A 26 -14.51 -18.01 7.79
N TYR A 27 -14.28 -16.92 8.52
CA TYR A 27 -14.19 -15.59 7.94
C TYR A 27 -13.00 -15.47 6.96
N LYS A 28 -11.85 -16.07 7.30
CA LYS A 28 -10.69 -16.11 6.40
C LYS A 28 -10.97 -16.93 5.13
N ILE A 29 -11.74 -18.01 5.22
CA ILE A 29 -12.15 -18.80 4.05
C ILE A 29 -13.03 -17.95 3.12
N ILE A 30 -14.06 -17.30 3.65
CA ILE A 30 -14.98 -16.47 2.87
C ILE A 30 -14.21 -15.34 2.15
N THR A 31 -13.36 -14.61 2.88
CA THR A 31 -12.56 -13.52 2.30
C THR A 31 -11.54 -14.04 1.27
N LYS A 32 -10.99 -15.25 1.45
CA LYS A 32 -10.14 -15.90 0.45
C LYS A 32 -10.90 -16.25 -0.84
N VAL A 33 -12.12 -16.77 -0.73
CA VAL A 33 -12.96 -17.05 -1.89
C VAL A 33 -13.29 -15.77 -2.65
N LEU A 34 -13.66 -14.70 -1.93
CA LEU A 34 -13.98 -13.41 -2.54
C LEU A 34 -12.75 -12.81 -3.26
N SER A 35 -11.60 -12.77 -2.59
CA SER A 35 -10.36 -12.26 -3.21
C SER A 35 -9.96 -13.07 -4.44
N ALA A 36 -10.07 -14.40 -4.41
CA ALA A 36 -9.79 -15.24 -5.57
C ALA A 36 -10.68 -14.93 -6.79
N ARG A 37 -11.95 -14.56 -6.56
CA ARG A 37 -12.87 -14.13 -7.62
C ARG A 37 -12.56 -12.72 -8.15
N MET A 38 -12.03 -11.83 -7.29
CA MET A 38 -11.71 -10.46 -7.69
C MET A 38 -10.38 -10.35 -8.44
N VAL A 39 -9.39 -11.19 -8.13
CA VAL A 39 -8.04 -11.13 -8.72
C VAL A 39 -8.04 -11.05 -10.27
N PRO A 40 -8.81 -11.86 -11.01
CA PRO A 40 -8.86 -11.79 -12.47
C PRO A 40 -9.37 -10.45 -13.02
N LEU A 41 -10.15 -9.71 -12.23
CA LEU A 41 -10.75 -8.42 -12.60
C LEU A 41 -9.85 -7.25 -12.26
N LEU A 42 -8.89 -7.41 -11.34
CA LEU A 42 -8.03 -6.31 -10.86
C LEU A 42 -7.30 -5.61 -12.02
N ASN A 43 -6.77 -6.35 -12.99
CA ASN A 43 -6.07 -5.74 -14.12
C ASN A 43 -6.93 -4.79 -14.96
N LYS A 44 -8.26 -4.89 -14.90
CA LYS A 44 -9.19 -3.97 -15.57
C LYS A 44 -9.66 -2.83 -14.67
N LEU A 45 -9.66 -3.02 -13.35
CA LEU A 45 -10.20 -2.08 -12.37
C LEU A 45 -9.15 -1.09 -11.85
N VAL A 46 -7.89 -1.50 -11.77
CA VAL A 46 -6.81 -0.69 -11.19
C VAL A 46 -5.74 -0.32 -12.21
N ASN A 47 -5.26 0.91 -12.11
CA ASN A 47 -4.25 1.49 -13.01
C ASN A 47 -2.96 0.65 -13.00
N MET A 48 -2.22 0.62 -14.11
CA MET A 48 -0.90 -0.01 -14.19
C MET A 48 0.12 0.60 -13.22
N ALA A 49 -0.02 1.88 -12.86
CA ALA A 49 0.82 2.52 -11.85
C ALA A 49 0.60 1.98 -10.41
N GLN A 50 -0.46 1.20 -10.17
CA GLN A 50 -0.67 0.52 -8.90
C GLN A 50 -0.04 -0.88 -8.96
N SER A 51 1.10 -1.06 -8.31
CA SER A 51 1.84 -2.34 -8.32
C SER A 51 1.69 -3.15 -7.03
N ALA A 52 1.34 -2.51 -5.92
CA ALA A 52 1.16 -3.20 -4.65
C ALA A 52 -0.09 -4.10 -4.66
N PHE A 53 0.04 -5.28 -4.06
CA PHE A 53 -1.05 -6.26 -3.83
C PHE A 53 -1.72 -6.84 -5.10
N ILE A 54 -1.09 -6.71 -6.27
CA ILE A 54 -1.57 -7.30 -7.53
C ILE A 54 -0.61 -8.41 -7.97
N PRO A 55 -1.08 -9.66 -8.16
CA PRO A 55 -0.24 -10.74 -8.64
C PRO A 55 0.43 -10.41 -9.98
N GLY A 56 1.72 -10.70 -10.09
CA GLY A 56 2.49 -10.48 -11.32
C GLY A 56 2.99 -9.04 -11.52
N ARG A 57 2.76 -8.12 -10.58
CA ARG A 57 3.34 -6.76 -10.59
C ARG A 57 4.40 -6.62 -9.51
N SER A 58 5.47 -5.88 -9.80
CA SER A 58 6.56 -5.62 -8.86
C SER A 58 6.56 -4.18 -8.37
N ILE A 59 6.85 -3.98 -7.08
CA ILE A 59 7.07 -2.62 -6.53
C ILE A 59 8.29 -1.92 -7.18
N ILE A 60 9.20 -2.71 -7.73
CA ILE A 60 10.39 -2.21 -8.41
C ILE A 60 9.99 -1.41 -9.66
N ASP A 61 8.96 -1.84 -10.39
CA ASP A 61 8.48 -1.15 -11.60
C ASP A 61 8.04 0.29 -11.28
N ASN A 62 7.33 0.47 -10.16
CA ASN A 62 6.93 1.80 -9.67
C ASN A 62 8.13 2.65 -9.24
N THR A 63 9.19 2.01 -8.74
CA THR A 63 10.41 2.72 -8.33
C THR A 63 11.16 3.23 -9.56
N TYR A 64 11.28 2.42 -10.62
CA TYR A 64 11.85 2.87 -11.89
C TYR A 64 11.02 3.99 -12.52
N LEU A 65 9.69 3.85 -12.53
CA LEU A 65 8.81 4.91 -13.03
C LEU A 65 9.02 6.22 -12.25
N ALA A 66 9.11 6.16 -10.93
CA ALA A 66 9.36 7.33 -10.10
C ALA A 66 10.73 7.96 -10.40
N GLN A 67 11.77 7.16 -10.60
CA GLN A 67 13.12 7.63 -10.97
C GLN A 67 13.12 8.36 -12.32
N GLU A 68 12.41 7.82 -13.31
CA GLU A 68 12.29 8.46 -14.63
C GLU A 68 11.49 9.76 -14.55
N LEU A 69 10.41 9.81 -13.76
CA LEU A 69 9.61 11.03 -13.57
C LEU A 69 10.38 12.16 -12.89
N ILE A 70 11.30 11.83 -11.97
CA ILE A 70 12.17 12.82 -11.30
C ILE A 70 13.51 13.02 -12.01
N ARG A 71 13.72 12.43 -13.20
CA ARG A 71 14.96 12.60 -13.95
C ARG A 71 15.11 14.06 -14.37
N GLY A 72 16.28 14.64 -14.14
CA GLY A 72 16.53 16.06 -14.40
C GLY A 72 15.71 17.00 -13.52
N TYR A 73 15.10 16.53 -12.42
CA TYR A 73 14.33 17.37 -11.51
C TYR A 73 15.18 18.52 -10.92
N ALA A 74 16.47 18.27 -10.68
CA ALA A 74 17.43 19.27 -10.19
C ALA A 74 17.93 20.28 -11.24
N GLU A 75 17.60 20.09 -12.51
CA GLU A 75 18.05 20.98 -13.58
C GLU A 75 17.25 22.29 -13.60
N LYS A 76 17.97 23.41 -13.48
CA LYS A 76 17.42 24.78 -13.41
C LYS A 76 16.78 25.30 -14.71
N ARG A 77 16.83 24.54 -15.81
CA ARG A 77 16.38 24.99 -17.14
C ARG A 77 14.88 24.78 -17.40
N ASN A 78 14.16 24.16 -16.47
CA ASN A 78 12.78 23.73 -16.68
C ASN A 78 11.78 24.55 -15.85
N ALA A 79 10.52 24.51 -16.28
CA ALA A 79 9.36 25.05 -15.55
C ALA A 79 9.36 24.65 -14.06
N PRO A 80 8.73 25.43 -13.17
CA PRO A 80 8.64 25.09 -11.74
C PRO A 80 8.10 23.66 -11.54
N LYS A 81 8.80 22.87 -10.72
CA LYS A 81 8.48 21.46 -10.45
C LYS A 81 8.08 21.26 -9.00
N CYS A 82 7.11 20.38 -8.75
CA CYS A 82 6.73 19.93 -7.41
C CYS A 82 6.60 18.40 -7.41
N CYS A 83 7.02 17.76 -6.32
CA CYS A 83 6.80 16.34 -6.06
C CYS A 83 6.01 16.22 -4.77
N VAL A 84 4.91 15.47 -4.82
CA VAL A 84 4.00 15.30 -3.68
C VAL A 84 4.04 13.84 -3.25
N LYS A 85 4.46 13.61 -2.01
CA LYS A 85 4.38 12.29 -1.36
C LYS A 85 3.23 12.30 -0.36
N ILE A 86 2.22 11.47 -0.61
CA ILE A 86 1.04 11.32 0.25
C ILE A 86 1.12 9.96 0.95
N ASP A 87 0.92 9.96 2.26
CA ASP A 87 0.80 8.74 3.07
C ASP A 87 -0.48 8.79 3.89
N LEU A 88 -1.17 7.65 3.99
CA LEU A 88 -2.46 7.55 4.66
C LEU A 88 -2.27 7.02 6.08
N ARG A 89 -2.59 7.86 7.08
CA ARG A 89 -2.56 7.44 8.48
C ARG A 89 -3.65 6.41 8.73
N LYS A 90 -3.25 5.20 9.12
CA LYS A 90 -4.16 4.08 9.43
C LYS A 90 -5.17 3.81 8.29
N ALA A 91 -4.66 3.69 7.07
CA ALA A 91 -5.46 3.56 5.84
C ALA A 91 -6.63 2.56 5.89
N TYR A 92 -6.51 1.46 6.65
CA TYR A 92 -7.57 0.45 6.79
C TYR A 92 -8.60 0.76 7.88
N ASP A 93 -8.27 1.64 8.83
CA ASP A 93 -9.17 2.05 9.93
C ASP A 93 -10.01 3.28 9.55
N THR A 94 -9.67 3.95 8.44
CA THR A 94 -10.25 5.23 8.00
C THR A 94 -11.07 5.12 6.72
N VAL A 95 -11.59 3.93 6.42
CA VAL A 95 -12.44 3.70 5.25
C VAL A 95 -13.90 3.88 5.68
N ASP A 96 -14.58 4.88 5.12
CA ASP A 96 -16.03 5.09 5.24
C ASP A 96 -16.77 4.63 3.98
#